data_AF-A0A349H3T3-F1
#
_entry.id   AF-A0A349H3T3-F1
#
_cell.length_a   1.000
_cell.length_b   1.000
_cell.length_c   1.000
_cell.angle_alpha   90.00
_cell.angle_beta   90.00
_cell.angle_gamma   90.00
#
_symmetry.space_group_name_H-M   'P 1'
#
loop_
_entity.id
_entity.type
_entity.pdbx_description
1 polymer ?
#
loop_
_entity_poly.entity_id
_entity_poly.type
_entity_poly.pdbx_seq_one_letter_code
_entity_poly.pdbx_strand_id
1 'polypeptide(L)'
;HFDLSQEVLRIFTKYDELRRIVAVIGIDELSKADRTLYERARKLQYFLTQPMFVAEAFTGRKGQFVRIGETLDSIEMIVDGRVDARGEDEFYMIGKVEI
;
A
#
# COMPACT_ATOMS: atom_id res chain seq x y z
N HIS A 1 -9.42 13.50 -3.80
CA HIS A 1 -9.86 12.56 -2.76
C HIS A 1 -10.75 11.46 -3.34
N PHE A 2 -11.96 11.75 -3.83
CA PHE A 2 -12.87 10.73 -4.35
C PHE A 2 -12.25 9.87 -5.46
N ASP A 3 -11.67 10.49 -6.48
CA ASP A 3 -11.07 9.77 -7.61
C ASP A 3 -9.92 8.86 -7.17
N LEU A 4 -9.07 9.35 -6.26
CA LEU A 4 -7.98 8.57 -5.68
C LEU A 4 -8.50 7.37 -4.87
N SER A 5 -9.60 7.54 -4.13
CA SER A 5 -10.23 6.41 -3.44
C SER A 5 -10.80 5.38 -4.41
N GLN A 6 -11.41 5.81 -5.53
CA GLN A 6 -11.89 4.89 -6.58
C GLN A 6 -10.74 4.14 -7.26
N GLU A 7 -9.61 4.81 -7.48
CA GLU A 7 -8.38 4.22 -8.00
C GLU A 7 -7.85 3.12 -7.07
N VAL A 8 -7.72 3.41 -5.77
CA VAL A 8 -7.29 2.43 -4.76
C VAL A 8 -8.24 1.23 -4.72
N LEU A 9 -9.55 1.45 -4.76
CA LEU A 9 -10.54 0.37 -4.80
C LEU A 9 -10.34 -0.52 -6.03
N ARG A 10 -10.15 0.07 -7.21
CA ARG A 10 -9.89 -0.69 -8.45
C ARG A 10 -8.61 -1.50 -8.38
N ILE A 11 -7.53 -0.92 -7.83
CA ILE A 11 -6.27 -1.63 -7.60
C ILE A 11 -6.49 -2.82 -6.68
N PHE A 12 -7.23 -2.67 -5.58
CA PHE A 12 -7.50 -3.79 -4.67
C PHE A 12 -8.43 -4.86 -5.27
N THR A 13 -9.43 -4.48 -6.07
CA THR A 13 -10.24 -5.45 -6.81
C THR A 13 -9.35 -6.28 -7.73
N LYS A 14 -8.47 -5.64 -8.52
CA LYS A 14 -7.59 -6.36 -9.42
C LYS A 14 -6.56 -7.20 -8.66
N TYR A 15 -6.04 -6.70 -7.55
CA TYR A 15 -5.15 -7.44 -6.67
C TYR A 15 -5.78 -8.73 -6.14
N ASP A 16 -7.06 -8.73 -5.72
CA ASP A 16 -7.70 -9.97 -5.22
C ASP A 16 -7.85 -11.03 -6.32
N GLU A 17 -8.16 -10.61 -7.56
CA GLU A 17 -8.15 -11.51 -8.72
C GLU A 17 -6.77 -12.13 -8.94
N LEU A 18 -5.73 -11.29 -8.98
CA LEU A 18 -4.35 -11.72 -9.21
C LEU A 18 -3.83 -12.60 -8.06
N ARG A 19 -4.15 -12.28 -6.81
CA ARG A 19 -3.71 -13.02 -5.63
C ARG A 19 -4.14 -14.49 -5.67
N ARG A 20 -5.33 -14.79 -6.19
CA ARG A 20 -5.82 -16.16 -6.36
C ARG A 20 -5.02 -16.94 -7.40
N ILE A 21 -4.63 -16.28 -8.50
CA ILE A 21 -3.78 -16.86 -9.54
C ILE A 21 -2.36 -17.11 -8.99
N VAL A 22 -1.77 -16.10 -8.33
CA VAL A 22 -0.43 -16.17 -7.72
C VAL A 22 -0.34 -17.29 -6.70
N ALA A 23 -1.40 -17.53 -5.91
CA ALA A 23 -1.42 -18.62 -4.93
C ALA A 23 -1.35 -20.03 -5.55
N VAL A 24 -1.71 -20.17 -6.83
CA VAL A 24 -1.70 -21.46 -7.54
C VAL A 24 -0.42 -21.64 -8.36
N ILE A 25 -0.02 -20.61 -9.12
CA ILE A 25 1.02 -20.72 -10.15
C ILE A 25 2.32 -19.96 -9.79
N GLY A 26 2.24 -18.97 -8.89
CA GLY A 26 3.35 -18.10 -8.54
C GLY A 26 3.28 -16.72 -9.21
N ILE A 27 4.14 -15.80 -8.76
CA ILE A 27 4.14 -14.39 -9.21
C ILE A 27 4.80 -14.22 -10.59
N ASP A 28 5.71 -15.11 -10.96
CA ASP A 28 6.51 -15.00 -12.18
C ASP A 28 5.69 -15.18 -13.47
N GLU A 29 4.49 -15.74 -13.35
CA GLU A 29 3.55 -15.94 -14.46
C GLU A 29 2.67 -14.72 -14.75
N LEU A 30 2.75 -13.66 -13.92
CA LEU A 30 2.02 -12.43 -14.17
C LEU A 30 2.64 -11.64 -15.32
N SER A 31 1.79 -10.97 -16.10
CA SER A 31 2.27 -9.96 -17.05
C SER A 31 3.03 -8.86 -16.30
N LYS A 32 3.95 -8.16 -16.96
CA LYS A 32 4.72 -7.07 -16.33
C LYS A 32 3.81 -5.98 -15.72
N ALA A 33 2.70 -5.68 -16.39
CA ALA A 33 1.71 -4.71 -15.91
C ALA A 33 0.97 -5.23 -14.67
N ASP A 34 0.51 -6.49 -14.69
CA ASP A 34 -0.18 -7.10 -13.55
C ASP A 34 0.75 -7.25 -12.34
N ARG A 35 2.03 -7.60 -12.57
CA ARG A 35 3.04 -7.65 -11.53
C ARG A 35 3.26 -6.28 -10.87
N THR A 36 3.38 -5.23 -11.68
CA THR A 36 3.53 -3.85 -11.17
C THR A 36 2.31 -3.45 -10.34
N LEU A 37 1.10 -3.74 -10.82
CA LEU A 37 -0.13 -3.46 -10.08
C LEU A 37 -0.19 -4.27 -8.78
N TYR A 38 0.19 -5.55 -8.82
CA TYR A 38 0.23 -6.44 -7.66
C TYR A 38 1.20 -5.92 -6.58
N GLU A 39 2.41 -5.52 -6.97
CA GLU A 39 3.42 -4.94 -6.07
C GLU A 39 2.95 -3.62 -5.46
N ARG A 40 2.37 -2.71 -6.25
CA ARG A 40 1.79 -1.45 -5.74
C ARG A 40 0.62 -1.70 -4.78
N ALA A 41 -0.23 -2.69 -5.07
CA ALA A 41 -1.32 -3.06 -4.19
C ALA A 41 -0.80 -3.57 -2.84
N ARG A 42 0.28 -4.38 -2.82
CA ARG A 42 0.90 -4.83 -1.56
C ARG A 42 1.47 -3.66 -0.76
N LYS A 43 2.15 -2.71 -1.42
CA LYS A 43 2.62 -1.47 -0.78
C LYS A 43 1.47 -0.66 -0.19
N LEU A 44 0.35 -0.53 -0.90
CA LEU A 44 -0.86 0.12 -0.36
C LEU A 44 -1.42 -0.62 0.87
N GLN A 45 -1.48 -1.96 0.86
CA GLN A 45 -1.93 -2.72 2.04
C GLN A 45 -1.04 -2.46 3.26
N TYR A 46 0.27 -2.43 3.05
CA TYR A 46 1.24 -2.12 4.10
C TYR A 46 1.09 -0.68 4.58
N PHE A 47 0.99 0.28 3.66
CA PHE A 47 0.85 1.70 3.97
C PHE A 47 -0.42 2.01 4.78
N LEU A 48 -1.52 1.32 4.51
CA LEU A 48 -2.77 1.50 5.26
C LEU A 48 -2.69 0.98 6.70
N THR A 49 -1.60 0.31 7.09
CA THR A 49 -1.32 0.04 8.50
C THR A 49 -0.78 1.29 9.20
N GLN A 50 -1.22 1.54 10.43
CA GLN A 50 -0.85 2.77 11.14
C GLN A 50 -0.54 2.49 12.60
N PRO A 51 0.53 3.09 13.16
CA PRO A 51 0.78 3.05 14.60
C PRO A 51 -0.29 3.89 15.31
N MET A 52 -1.15 3.21 16.06
CA MET A 52 -2.22 3.82 16.84
C MET A 52 -1.72 4.21 18.23
N PHE A 53 -2.10 5.39 18.73
CA PHE A 53 -1.75 5.84 20.08
C PHE A 53 -2.16 4.85 21.18
N VAL A 54 -3.32 4.21 21.02
CA VAL A 54 -3.80 3.21 21.99
C VAL A 54 -3.03 1.88 21.94
N ALA A 55 -2.32 1.62 20.84
CA ALA A 55 -1.57 0.40 20.61
C ALA A 55 -0.08 0.51 20.96
N GLU A 56 0.39 1.69 21.40
CA GLU A 56 1.81 1.92 21.75
C GLU A 56 2.32 0.91 22.79
N ALA A 57 1.50 0.64 23.82
CA ALA A 57 1.86 -0.28 24.91
C ALA A 57 2.07 -1.73 24.44
N PHE A 58 1.45 -2.14 23.33
CA PHE A 58 1.53 -3.50 22.80
C PHE A 58 2.52 -3.64 21.64
N THR A 59 2.67 -2.58 20.83
CA THR A 59 3.50 -2.61 19.62
C THR A 59 4.90 -2.06 19.84
N GLY A 60 5.14 -1.29 20.90
CA GLY A 60 6.39 -0.58 21.14
C GLY A 60 6.67 0.56 20.15
N ARG A 61 5.74 0.86 19.25
CA ARG A 61 5.84 1.92 18.24
C ARG A 61 5.02 3.12 18.69
N LYS A 62 5.60 4.32 18.61
CA LYS A 62 4.89 5.56 18.91
C LYS A 62 3.78 5.80 17.89
N GLY A 63 2.60 6.12 18.38
CA GLY A 63 1.42 6.48 17.62
C GLY A 63 1.68 7.74 16.83
N GLN A 64 1.09 7.79 15.63
CA GLN A 64 1.27 8.90 14.71
C GLN A 64 -0.07 9.39 14.22
N PHE A 65 -0.27 10.71 14.34
CA PHE A 65 -1.40 11.39 13.71
C PHE A 65 -0.97 11.83 12.31
N VAL A 66 -1.80 11.53 11.31
CA VAL A 66 -1.55 11.85 9.90
C VAL A 66 -2.73 12.67 9.39
N ARG A 67 -2.45 13.83 8.78
CA ARG A 67 -3.50 14.66 8.21
C ARG A 67 -3.97 14.07 6.88
N ILE A 68 -5.21 14.37 6.51
CA ILE A 68 -5.82 13.88 5.27
C ILE A 68 -4.95 14.20 4.04
N GLY A 69 -4.41 15.42 3.95
CA GLY A 69 -3.52 15.79 2.83
C GLY A 69 -2.28 14.90 2.74
N GLU A 70 -1.63 14.62 3.87
CA GLU A 70 -0.43 13.76 3.93
C GLU A 70 -0.76 12.32 3.53
N THR A 71 -1.96 11.82 3.87
CA THR A 71 -2.46 10.51 3.43
C THR A 71 -2.71 10.48 1.93
N LEU A 72 -3.38 11.51 1.38
CA LEU A 72 -3.68 11.59 -0.05
C LEU A 72 -2.40 11.64 -0.88
N ASP A 73 -1.44 12.47 -0.49
CA ASP A 73 -0.14 12.59 -1.16
C ASP A 73 0.62 11.26 -1.13
N SER A 74 0.63 10.57 0.02
CA SER A 74 1.28 9.26 0.18
C SER A 74 0.65 8.19 -0.73
N ILE A 75 -0.68 8.14 -0.80
CA ILE A 75 -1.40 7.20 -1.66
C ILE A 75 -1.11 7.51 -3.13
N GLU A 76 -1.15 8.79 -3.54
CA GLU A 76 -0.86 9.20 -4.91
C GLU A 76 0.57 8.80 -5.32
N MET A 77 1.57 8.98 -4.44
CA MET A 77 2.94 8.54 -4.70
C MET A 77 3.05 7.03 -4.97
N ILE A 78 2.31 6.20 -4.23
CA ILE A 78 2.31 4.74 -4.41
C ILE A 78 1.58 4.35 -5.70
N VAL A 79 0.42 4.96 -5.96
CA VAL A 79 -0.39 4.70 -7.15
C VAL A 79 0.33 5.10 -8.43
N ASP A 80 0.97 6.26 -8.45
CA ASP A 80 1.75 6.78 -9.59
C ASP A 80 3.05 6.00 -9.81
N GLY A 81 3.52 5.25 -8.80
CA GLY A 81 4.77 4.50 -8.83
C GLY A 81 6.03 5.29 -8.53
N ARG A 82 5.90 6.47 -7.92
CA ARG A 82 7.05 7.31 -7.52
C ARG A 82 7.95 6.60 -6.51
N VAL A 83 7.41 5.59 -5.82
CA VAL A 83 8.09 4.79 -4.80
C VAL A 83 8.19 3.30 -5.19
N ASP A 84 8.17 2.99 -6.49
CA ASP A 84 8.26 1.61 -6.98
C ASP A 84 9.57 0.91 -6.62
N ALA A 85 10.68 1.65 -6.50
CA ALA A 85 11.98 1.11 -6.13
C ALA A 85 12.09 0.68 -4.65
N ARG A 86 11.17 1.13 -3.79
CA ARG A 86 11.16 0.83 -2.35
C ARG A 86 10.50 -0.52 -2.08
N GLY A 87 11.00 -1.24 -1.07
CA GLY A 87 10.39 -2.49 -0.63
C GLY A 87 9.04 -2.25 0.04
N GLU A 88 8.14 -3.25 0.02
CA GLU A 88 6.82 -3.13 0.65
C GLU A 88 6.88 -3.03 2.19
N ASP A 89 7.86 -3.66 2.81
CA ASP A 89 8.09 -3.63 4.26
C ASP A 89 8.37 -2.21 4.76
N GLU A 90 8.92 -1.34 3.91
CA GLU A 90 9.15 0.07 4.23
C GLU A 90 7.86 0.86 4.43
N PHE A 91 6.72 0.33 3.99
CA PHE A 91 5.41 0.97 4.16
C PHE A 91 4.68 0.47 5.42
N TYR A 92 5.25 -0.48 6.16
CA TYR A 92 4.59 -1.05 7.34
C TYR A 92 4.63 -0.08 8.54
N MET A 93 3.46 0.36 8.99
CA MET A 93 3.26 1.16 10.21
C MET A 93 4.09 2.44 10.26
N ILE A 94 4.23 3.11 9.11
CA ILE A 94 4.98 4.38 8.98
C ILE A 94 4.08 5.62 9.11
N GLY A 95 2.76 5.46 8.99
CA GLY A 95 1.78 6.55 9.00
C GLY A 95 1.76 7.40 7.72
N LYS A 96 2.88 8.00 7.33
CA LYS A 96 3.01 8.81 6.09
C LYS A 96 4.24 8.39 5.30
N VAL A 97 4.19 8.51 3.97
CA VAL A 97 5.35 8.29 3.11
C VAL A 97 6.23 9.54 3.16
N GLU A 98 7.48 9.36 3.56
CA GLU A 98 8.52 10.39 3.45
C GLU A 98 9.35 10.14 2.17
N ILE A 99 9.67 11.22 1.45
CA ILE A 99 10.51 11.21 0.24
C ILE A 99 11.98 11.17 0.65
#